data_AF-R7WGQ6-F1
#
_entry.id   AF-R7WGQ6-F1
#
_cell.length_a   1.000
_cell.length_b   1.000
_cell.length_c   1.000
_cell.angle_alpha   90.00
_cell.angle_beta   90.00
_cell.angle_gamma   90.00
#
_symmetry.space_group_name_H-M   'P 1'
#
loop_
_entity.id
_entity.type
_entity.pdbx_description
1 polymer ?
#
loop_
_entity_poly.entity_id
_entity_poly.type
_entity_poly.pdbx_seq_one_letter_code
_entity_poly.pdbx_strand_id
1 'polypeptide(L)'
;MKGWDTLCQQVPSNALTAWTELRTRRDQPAPTSRHHCLKGSLATATHRGIAMEQWQYEVTGGGRIWYLVDIDGRTLWIKATGTGHPKATD
;
A
#
# COMPACT_ATOMS: atom_id res chain seq x y z
N MET A 1 -5.49 -1.46 13.06
CA MET A 1 -4.19 -1.42 12.36
C MET A 1 -3.53 -2.80 12.24
N LYS A 2 -4.28 -3.92 12.29
CA LYS A 2 -3.69 -5.27 12.45
C LYS A 2 -2.93 -5.80 11.21
N GLY A 3 -3.27 -5.35 10.01
CA GLY A 3 -2.74 -5.96 8.79
C GLY A 3 -1.26 -5.63 8.51
N TRP A 4 -0.77 -4.44 8.91
CA TRP A 4 0.65 -4.08 8.74
C TRP A 4 1.53 -4.94 9.65
N ASP A 5 1.11 -5.13 10.90
CA ASP A 5 1.82 -6.01 11.83
C ASP A 5 1.85 -7.45 11.32
N THR A 6 0.73 -7.96 10.80
CA THR A 6 0.69 -9.29 10.16
C THR A 6 1.61 -9.39 8.94
N LEU A 7 1.67 -8.35 8.10
CA LEU A 7 2.57 -8.30 6.95
C LEU A 7 4.05 -8.32 7.39
N CYS A 8 4.39 -7.53 8.42
CA CYS A 8 5.73 -7.54 9.01
C CYS A 8 6.09 -8.89 9.64
N GLN A 9 5.13 -9.59 10.24
CA GLN A 9 5.35 -10.92 10.85
C GLN A 9 5.52 -12.02 9.79
N GLN A 10 4.70 -12.00 8.73
CA GLN A 10 4.71 -13.07 7.73
C GLN A 10 5.82 -12.90 6.68
N VAL A 11 6.12 -11.66 6.29
CA VAL A 11 7.06 -11.36 5.19
C VAL A 11 7.97 -10.17 5.53
N PRO A 12 8.78 -10.23 6.60
CA PRO A 12 9.52 -9.08 7.16
C PRO A 12 10.43 -8.38 6.16
N SER A 13 11.22 -9.13 5.38
CA SER A 13 12.14 -8.53 4.39
C SER A 13 11.39 -7.76 3.31
N ASN A 14 10.30 -8.33 2.79
CA ASN A 14 9.50 -7.67 1.75
C ASN A 14 8.73 -6.47 2.32
N ALA A 15 8.25 -6.57 3.56
CA ALA A 15 7.64 -5.46 4.28
C ALA A 15 8.63 -4.30 4.46
N LEU A 16 9.89 -4.58 4.81
CA LEU A 16 10.93 -3.56 4.94
C LEU A 16 11.28 -2.92 3.59
N THR A 17 11.37 -3.70 2.51
CA THR A 17 11.57 -3.17 1.15
C THR A 17 10.43 -2.26 0.75
N ALA A 18 9.19 -2.69 0.92
CA ALA A 18 8.00 -1.88 0.63
C ALA A 18 7.99 -0.59 1.46
N TRP A 19 8.28 -0.68 2.75
CA TRP A 19 8.37 0.48 3.64
C TRP A 19 9.41 1.49 3.18
N THR A 20 10.59 1.01 2.81
CA THR A 20 11.70 1.86 2.37
C THR A 20 11.33 2.58 1.08
N GLU A 21 10.76 1.87 0.12
CA GLU A 21 10.32 2.43 -1.17
C GLU A 21 9.19 3.46 -0.99
N LEU A 22 8.19 3.16 -0.15
CA LEU A 22 7.09 4.10 0.09
C LEU A 22 7.57 5.37 0.78
N ARG A 23 8.55 5.28 1.69
CA ARG A 23 9.13 6.47 2.35
C ARG A 23 9.94 7.36 1.40
N THR A 24 10.63 6.77 0.42
CA THR A 24 11.45 7.53 -0.54
C THR A 24 10.61 8.23 -1.60
N ARG A 25 9.37 7.79 -1.83
CA ARG A 25 8.48 8.30 -2.90
C ARG A 25 7.15 8.88 -2.39
N ARG A 26 7.15 9.48 -1.20
CA ARG A 26 5.93 9.91 -0.50
C ARG A 26 5.14 11.02 -1.20
N ASP A 27 5.81 11.83 -2.01
CA ASP A 27 5.28 13.01 -2.70
C ASP A 27 5.23 12.84 -4.23
N GLN A 28 5.94 11.86 -4.78
CA GLN A 28 5.88 11.55 -6.20
C GLN A 28 5.98 10.03 -6.45
N PRO A 29 4.88 9.28 -6.25
CA PRO A 29 4.85 7.88 -6.57
C PRO A 29 5.06 7.68 -8.09
N ALA A 30 5.94 6.76 -8.45
CA ALA A 30 6.22 6.42 -9.84
C ALA A 30 5.73 4.99 -10.13
N PRO A 31 4.91 4.79 -11.19
CA PRO A 31 4.34 3.50 -11.47
C PRO A 31 5.41 2.48 -11.90
N THR A 32 5.29 1.27 -11.38
CA THR A 32 6.04 0.06 -11.75
C THR A 32 5.05 -1.10 -11.91
N SER A 33 5.54 -2.29 -12.31
CA SER A 33 4.72 -3.50 -12.38
C SER A 33 4.07 -3.87 -11.04
N ARG A 34 4.73 -3.55 -9.91
CA ARG A 34 4.28 -3.88 -8.56
C ARG A 34 3.72 -2.69 -7.80
N HIS A 35 3.76 -1.48 -8.37
CA HIS A 35 3.41 -0.26 -7.66
C HIS A 35 2.68 0.68 -8.61
N HIS A 36 1.38 0.90 -8.44
CA HIS A 36 0.63 1.76 -9.36
C HIS A 36 -0.64 2.33 -8.74
N CYS A 37 -1.09 3.47 -9.30
CA CYS A 37 -2.38 4.05 -8.99
C CYS A 37 -3.50 3.10 -9.41
N LEU A 38 -4.53 2.98 -8.58
CA LEU A 38 -5.76 2.28 -8.94
C LEU A 38 -6.48 3.05 -10.06
N LYS A 39 -7.49 2.40 -10.67
CA LYS A 39 -8.22 2.95 -11.81
C LYS A 39 -9.71 2.99 -11.56
N GLY A 40 -10.42 3.79 -12.36
CA GLY A 40 -11.87 3.92 -12.30
C GLY A 40 -12.34 4.46 -10.95
N SER A 41 -13.41 3.90 -10.41
CA SER A 41 -13.99 4.31 -9.12
C SER A 41 -13.07 4.08 -7.92
N LEU A 42 -11.99 3.30 -8.07
CA LEU A 42 -11.02 3.05 -7.01
C LEU A 42 -9.79 3.96 -7.09
N ALA A 43 -9.63 4.74 -8.18
CA ALA A 43 -8.46 5.60 -8.39
C ALA A 43 -8.28 6.64 -7.28
N THR A 44 -9.37 7.02 -6.62
CA THR A 44 -9.34 7.96 -5.51
C THR A 44 -10.09 7.41 -4.31
N ALA A 45 -9.73 7.89 -3.12
CA ALA A 45 -10.53 7.70 -1.92
C ALA A 45 -10.45 8.92 -1.02
N THR A 46 -11.48 9.16 -0.24
CA THR A 46 -11.52 10.27 0.71
C THR A 46 -10.83 9.89 2.02
N HIS A 47 -9.96 10.77 2.51
CA HIS A 47 -9.43 10.75 3.87
C HIS A 47 -9.62 12.14 4.49
N ARG A 48 -10.30 12.19 5.65
CA ARG A 48 -10.61 13.46 6.35
C ARG A 48 -11.27 14.52 5.47
N GLY A 49 -12.18 14.10 4.58
CA GLY A 49 -12.90 14.99 3.66
C GLY A 49 -12.13 15.38 2.40
N ILE A 50 -10.86 14.99 2.26
CA ILE A 50 -10.04 15.29 1.08
C ILE A 50 -9.96 14.06 0.19
N ALA A 51 -10.29 14.22 -1.10
CA ALA A 51 -10.11 13.17 -2.09
C ALA A 51 -8.63 13.08 -2.47
N MET A 52 -8.05 11.90 -2.32
CA MET A 52 -6.65 11.63 -2.59
C MET A 52 -6.54 10.48 -3.59
N GLU A 53 -5.47 10.47 -4.39
CA GLU A 53 -5.16 9.31 -5.22
C GLU A 53 -4.92 8.09 -4.34
N GLN A 54 -5.44 6.94 -4.79
CA GLN A 54 -5.26 5.67 -4.14
C GLN A 54 -4.35 4.78 -4.96
N TRP A 55 -3.32 4.29 -4.29
CA TRP A 55 -2.26 3.49 -4.87
C TRP A 55 -2.20 2.12 -4.24
N GLN A 56 -1.69 1.15 -5.00
CA GLN A 56 -1.35 -0.17 -4.50
C GLN A 56 0.13 -0.47 -4.67
N TYR A 57 0.69 -1.20 -3.70
CA TYR A 57 2.03 -1.77 -3.75
C TYR A 57 1.96 -3.27 -3.48
N GLU A 58 2.45 -4.08 -4.40
CA GLU A 58 2.56 -5.53 -4.28
C GLU A 58 3.83 -5.89 -3.51
N VAL A 59 3.63 -6.34 -2.27
CA VAL A 59 4.69 -6.78 -1.36
C VAL A 59 5.17 -8.18 -1.72
N THR A 60 4.25 -9.07 -2.08
CA THR A 60 4.49 -10.42 -2.61
C THR A 60 3.46 -10.73 -3.68
N GLY A 61 3.56 -11.86 -4.39
CA GLY A 61 2.58 -12.26 -5.41
C GLY A 61 1.10 -12.28 -4.95
N GLY A 62 0.84 -12.34 -3.63
CA GLY A 62 -0.51 -12.17 -3.07
C GLY A 62 -0.65 -11.08 -2.00
N GLY A 63 0.45 -10.56 -1.45
CA GLY A 63 0.44 -9.52 -0.43
C GLY A 63 0.46 -8.11 -1.03
N ARG A 64 -0.42 -7.23 -0.56
CA ARG A 64 -0.59 -5.86 -1.08
C ARG A 64 -0.77 -4.82 0.03
N ILE A 65 -0.27 -3.63 -0.19
CA ILE A 65 -0.56 -2.42 0.59
C ILE A 65 -1.40 -1.50 -0.28
N TRP A 66 -2.50 -1.00 0.26
CA TRP A 66 -3.29 0.07 -0.34
C TRP A 66 -3.15 1.33 0.51
N TYR A 67 -2.83 2.44 -0.13
CA TYR A 67 -2.56 3.68 0.56
C TYR A 67 -3.00 4.89 -0.27
N LEU A 68 -3.16 6.03 0.40
CA LEU A 68 -3.48 7.31 -0.23
C LEU A 68 -2.27 8.22 -0.24
N VAL A 69 -2.18 9.06 -1.27
CA VAL A 69 -1.10 10.03 -1.43
C VAL A 69 -1.61 11.41 -1.05
N ASP A 70 -1.14 11.92 0.08
CA ASP A 70 -1.34 13.29 0.51
C ASP A 70 -0.11 14.11 0.13
N ILE A 71 -0.19 14.79 -1.02
CA ILE A 71 0.89 15.59 -1.58
C ILE A 71 1.18 16.80 -0.69
N ASP A 72 0.12 17.48 -0.25
CA ASP A 72 0.21 18.70 0.55
C ASP A 72 0.81 18.40 1.93
N GLY A 73 0.31 17.34 2.58
CA GLY A 73 0.80 16.85 3.86
C GLY A 73 2.06 15.99 3.78
N ARG A 74 2.56 15.71 2.56
CA ARG A 74 3.69 14.79 2.27
C ARG A 74 3.58 13.48 3.05
N THR A 75 2.38 12.91 3.08
CA THR A 75 2.04 11.75 3.91
C THR A 75 1.42 10.66 3.06
N LEU A 76 1.82 9.41 3.31
CA LEU A 76 1.14 8.25 2.75
C LEU A 76 0.23 7.64 3.81
N TRP A 77 -1.07 7.64 3.54
CA TRP A 77 -2.07 7.08 4.47
C TRP A 77 -2.37 5.64 4.10
N ILE A 78 -1.85 4.69 4.87
CA ILE A 78 -2.18 3.27 4.68
C ILE A 78 -3.67 3.06 4.99
N LYS A 79 -4.45 2.65 3.99
CA LYS A 79 -5.87 2.28 4.15
C LYS A 79 -6.03 0.83 4.58
N ALA A 80 -5.29 -0.04 3.92
CA ALA A 80 -5.41 -1.47 4.11
C ALA A 80 -4.11 -2.16 3.71
N THR A 81 -3.93 -3.34 4.25
CA THR A 81 -2.86 -4.26 3.88
C THR A 81 -3.47 -5.65 3.83
N GLY A 82 -3.18 -6.40 2.78
CA GLY A 82 -3.59 -7.79 2.62
C GLY A 82 -2.35 -8.65 2.48
N THR A 83 -2.35 -9.84 3.07
CA THR A 83 -1.23 -10.78 3.00
C THR A 83 -1.55 -11.99 2.11
N GLY A 84 -2.35 -11.84 1.04
CA GLY A 84 -2.91 -12.99 0.30
C GLY A 84 -1.86 -14.07 -0.07
N HIS A 85 -2.16 -15.37 -0.12
CA HIS A 85 -3.31 -16.13 0.39
C HIS A 85 -3.05 -16.64 1.81
N PRO A 86 -4.08 -16.79 2.68
CA PRO A 86 -3.97 -17.73 3.78
C PRO A 86 -3.73 -19.12 3.17
N LYS A 87 -2.67 -19.81 3.60
CA LYS A 87 -2.65 -21.27 3.52
C LYS A 87 -3.87 -21.75 4.31
N ALA A 88 -4.96 -22.06 3.62
CA ALA A 88 -5.70 -23.24 3.99
C ALA A 88 -4.73 -24.39 3.66
N THR A 89 -3.97 -24.81 4.66
CA THR A 89 -3.51 -26.20 4.68
C THR A 89 -4.76 -27.06 4.69
N ASP A 90 -5.02 -27.70 3.57
CA ASP A 90 -5.41 -29.11 3.55
C ASP A 90 -4.36 -29.83 2.70
#